data_AF-A0A6G1T7K8-F1
#
_entry.id   AF-A0A6G1T7K8-F1
#
_cell.length_a   1.000
_cell.length_b   1.000
_cell.length_c   1.000
_cell.angle_alpha   90.00
_cell.angle_beta   90.00
_cell.angle_gamma   90.00
#
_symmetry.space_group_name_H-M   'P 1'
#
loop_
_entity.id
_entity.type
_entity.pdbx_description
1 polymer ?
#
loop_
_entity_poly.entity_id
_entity_poly.type
_entity_poly.pdbx_seq_one_letter_code
_entity_poly.pdbx_strand_id
1 'polypeptide(L)' 'MSKKPLVWIRLREEERELLKEIAYRYDISESDVVKIALIEFARNHGIEV' A
#
# COMPACT_ATOMS: atom_id res chain seq x y z
N MET A 1 16.65 -4.77 -14.90
CA MET A 1 15.77 -5.29 -13.83
C MET A 1 15.91 -4.42 -12.59
N SER A 2 14.81 -3.94 -12.03
CA SER A 2 14.81 -3.24 -10.74
C SER A 2 15.27 -4.21 -9.63
N LYS A 3 16.22 -3.80 -8.78
CA LYS A 3 16.73 -4.61 -7.65
C LYS A 3 15.83 -4.54 -6.40
N LYS A 4 14.64 -3.94 -6.51
CA LYS A 4 13.75 -3.74 -5.37
C LYS A 4 13.05 -5.06 -4.99
N PRO A 5 12.96 -5.39 -3.70
CA PRO A 5 12.21 -6.56 -3.25
C PRO A 5 10.73 -6.42 -3.63
N LEU A 6 10.12 -7.54 -4.04
CA LEU A 6 8.70 -7.63 -4.37
C LEU A 6 7.94 -8.25 -3.19
N VAL A 7 6.75 -7.73 -2.92
CA VAL A 7 5.83 -8.23 -1.89
C VAL A 7 4.49 -8.54 -2.55
N TRP A 8 3.94 -9.71 -2.26
CA TRP A 8 2.59 -10.11 -2.68
C TRP A 8 1.67 -10.08 -1.47
N ILE A 9 0.54 -9.38 -1.60
CA ILE A 9 -0.44 -9.21 -0.52
C ILE A 9 -1.71 -9.94 -0.93
N ARG A 10 -2.26 -10.76 -0.02
CA ARG A 10 -3.57 -11.38 -0.19
C ARG A 10 -4.63 -10.40 0.28
N LEU A 11 -5.54 -10.04 -0.62
CA LEU A 11 -6.68 -9.18 -0.34
C LEU A 11 -7.95 -9.95 -0.63
N ARG A 12 -8.98 -9.73 0.19
CA ARG A 12 -10.37 -10.05 -0.14
C ARG A 12 -10.85 -9.11 -1.25
N GLU A 13 -11.93 -9.48 -1.92
CA GLU A 13 -12.44 -8.68 -3.05
C GLU A 13 -12.79 -7.25 -2.62
N GLU A 14 -13.47 -7.09 -1.48
CA GLU A 14 -13.81 -5.77 -0.90
C GLU A 14 -12.56 -4.90 -0.63
N GLU A 15 -11.48 -5.51 -0.14
CA GLU A 15 -10.22 -4.80 0.16
C GLU A 15 -9.51 -4.39 -1.14
N ARG A 16 -9.61 -5.22 -2.18
CA ARG A 16 -9.07 -4.93 -3.51
C ARG A 16 -9.83 -3.79 -4.19
N GLU A 17 -11.15 -3.77 -4.08
CA GLU A 17 -11.97 -2.67 -4.59
C GLU A 17 -11.64 -1.35 -3.88
N LEU A 18 -11.50 -1.39 -2.56
CA LEU A 18 -11.09 -0.23 -1.77
C LEU A 18 -9.70 0.28 -2.20
N LEU A 19 -8.73 -0.61 -2.40
CA LEU A 19 -7.39 -0.23 -2.86
C LEU A 19 -7.43 0.50 -4.21
N LYS A 20 -8.23 0.00 -5.16
CA LYS A 20 -8.43 0.63 -6.48
C LYS A 20 -9.07 2.01 -6.37
N GLU A 21 -10.11 2.14 -5.55
CA GLU A 21 -10.81 3.42 -5.36
C GLU A 21 -9.89 4.48 -4.73
N ILE A 22 -9.06 4.09 -3.75
CA ILE A 22 -8.07 4.99 -3.15
C ILE A 22 -7.04 5.41 -4.21
N ALA A 23 -6.49 4.45 -4.95
CA ALA A 23 -5.52 4.71 -6.01
C ALA A 23 -6.08 5.69 -7.06
N TYR A 24 -7.33 5.47 -7.50
CA TYR A 24 -8.03 6.33 -8.45
C TYR A 24 -8.25 7.74 -7.90
N ARG A 25 -8.75 7.87 -6.67
CA ARG A 25 -9.09 9.17 -6.07
C ARG A 25 -7.88 10.10 -5.92
N TYR A 26 -6.71 9.53 -5.66
CA TYR A 26 -5.48 10.29 -5.44
C TYR A 26 -4.55 10.30 -6.68
N ASP A 27 -4.96 9.70 -7.80
CA ASP A 27 -4.16 9.57 -9.03
C ASP A 27 -2.75 9.00 -8.76
N ILE A 28 -2.69 7.94 -7.96
CA ILE A 28 -1.44 7.22 -7.62
C ILE A 28 -1.56 5.73 -7.88
N SER A 29 -0.43 5.03 -7.93
CA SER A 29 -0.44 3.58 -8.11
C SER A 29 -0.96 2.86 -6.85
N GLU A 30 -1.62 1.71 -7.02
CA GLU A 30 -1.99 0.83 -5.89
C GLU A 30 -0.77 0.50 -5.02
N SER A 31 0.41 0.35 -5.63
CA SER A 31 1.67 0.13 -4.92
C SER A 31 2.07 1.29 -4.02
N ASP A 32 1.78 2.53 -4.40
CA ASP A 32 2.08 3.71 -3.59
C ASP A 32 1.10 3.85 -2.44
N VAL A 33 -0.19 3.52 -2.65
CA VAL A 33 -1.17 3.42 -1.57
C VAL A 33 -0.68 2.47 -0.48
N VAL A 34 -0.23 1.27 -0.85
CA VAL A 34 0.29 0.28 0.11
C VAL A 34 1.53 0.79 0.84
N LYS A 35 2.46 1.46 0.15
CA LYS A 35 3.66 2.04 0.79
C LYS A 35 3.29 3.13 1.81
N ILE A 36 2.36 4.00 1.45
CA ILE A 36 1.89 5.06 2.34
C ILE A 36 1.27 4.44 3.59
N ALA A 37 0.34 3.48 3.41
CA ALA A 37 -0.31 2.79 4.52
C ALA A 37 0.71 2.07 5.43
N LEU A 38 1.74 1.44 4.85
CA LEU A 38 2.81 0.79 5.62
C LEU A 38 3.60 1.79 6.48
N ILE A 39 3.97 2.94 5.92
CA ILE A 39 4.71 3.99 6.64
C ILE A 39 3.84 4.62 7.72
N GLU A 40 2.57 4.90 7.43
CA GLU A 40 1.62 5.43 8.41
C GLU A 40 1.39 4.46 9.57
N PHE A 41 1.23 3.17 9.27
CA PHE A 41 1.12 2.13 10.29
C PHE A 41 2.37 2.11 11.19
N ALA A 42 3.57 2.11 10.60
CA ALA A 42 4.81 2.12 11.38
C ALA A 42 4.90 3.34 12.30
N ARG A 43 4.62 4.55 11.79
CA ARG A 43 4.64 5.80 12.57
C ARG A 43 3.62 5.79 13.71
N ASN A 44 2.39 5.35 13.45
CA ASN A 44 1.32 5.32 14.44
C ASN A 44 1.57 4.30 15.56
N HIS A 45 2.41 3.30 15.30
CA HIS A 45 2.80 2.28 16.28
C HIS A 45 4.21 2.48 16.86
N GLY A 46 4.87 3.61 16.58
CA GLY A 46 6.21 3.91 17.09
C GLY A 46 7.30 2.96 16.58
N ILE A 47 7.09 2.36 15.41
CA ILE A 47 8.08 1.49 14.75
C ILE A 47 9.00 2.41 13.92
N GLU A 48 10.23 2.60 14.39
CA GLU A 48 11.28 3.27 13.63
C GLU A 48 11.93 2.27 12.67
N VAL A 49 12.02 2.64 11.38
CA VAL A 49 12.60 1.83 10.30
C VAL A 49 13.65 2.64 9.56
#